data_AF-A0A9R1VSJ8-F1
#
_entry.id   AF-A0A9R1VSJ8-F1
#
_cell.length_a   1.000
_cell.length_b   1.000
_cell.length_c   1.000
_cell.angle_alpha   90.00
_cell.angle_beta   90.00
_cell.angle_gamma   90.00
#
_symmetry.space_group_name_H-M   'P 1'
#
loop_
_entity.id
_entity.type
_entity.pdbx_description
1 polymer ?
#
loop_
_entity_poly.entity_id
_entity_poly.type
_entity_poly.pdbx_seq_one_letter_code
_entity_poly.pdbx_strand_id
1 'polypeptide(L)'
;MAWDCLDHAWPTYKSIPREVVKQWFARFMTRYRWNSQEEGGIFDCFESVLKVRFRDIMGAFKKTSSRMARKAGHTIHEINDSYQILQNFAPRPIHEDVWRHEWKKKSLIGKRNRSTSVDSGVTSTYTSSNIEVSETRKQMKKLTDKNPDWVDVFMKTRLTTESKAKYFNGDGEGLQYITSTAQQAYVLRLRKNLENIQIEMQAKLDLQLKEREVEMDEII
;
A
#
# COMPACT_ATOMS: atom_id res chain seq x y z
N MET A 1 15.02 -5.34 -29.14
CA MET A 1 15.77 -4.87 -27.95
C MET A 1 16.16 -6.10 -27.12
N ALA A 2 17.09 -6.05 -26.16
CA ALA A 2 17.54 -7.22 -25.38
C ALA A 2 16.50 -7.82 -24.40
N TRP A 3 15.22 -7.43 -24.49
CA TRP A 3 14.17 -7.70 -23.51
C TRP A 3 13.09 -8.65 -24.00
N ASP A 4 13.29 -9.25 -25.18
CA ASP A 4 12.40 -10.26 -25.76
C ASP A 4 12.44 -11.60 -24.99
N CYS A 5 13.17 -11.65 -23.87
CA CYS A 5 13.36 -12.81 -23.02
C CYS A 5 12.47 -12.88 -21.79
N LEU A 6 11.61 -11.89 -21.57
CA LEU A 6 10.73 -11.81 -20.42
C LEU A 6 9.53 -12.76 -20.61
N ASP A 7 9.79 -14.05 -20.46
CA ASP A 7 8.78 -15.12 -20.61
C ASP A 7 7.65 -14.99 -19.57
N HIS A 8 7.84 -14.16 -18.53
CA HIS A 8 6.85 -13.85 -17.51
C HIS A 8 6.81 -12.36 -17.13
N ALA A 9 5.61 -11.87 -16.77
CA ALA A 9 5.41 -10.52 -16.22
C ALA A 9 5.61 -10.57 -14.70
N TRP A 10 6.73 -10.04 -14.21
CA TRP A 10 6.99 -10.01 -12.78
C TRP A 10 6.58 -8.67 -12.16
N PRO A 11 5.84 -8.66 -11.04
CA PRO A 11 5.46 -7.44 -10.32
C PRO A 11 6.62 -6.54 -9.94
N THR A 12 7.75 -7.16 -9.59
CA THR A 12 8.99 -6.51 -9.15
C THR A 12 10.18 -7.38 -9.54
N TYR A 13 11.38 -6.81 -9.52
CA TYR A 13 12.59 -7.62 -9.71
C TYR A 13 12.70 -8.75 -8.66
N LYS A 14 12.36 -8.46 -7.39
CA LYS A 14 12.47 -9.40 -6.27
C LYS A 14 11.59 -10.65 -6.42
N SER A 15 10.53 -10.57 -7.23
CA SER A 15 9.64 -11.72 -7.48
C SER A 15 10.16 -12.65 -8.57
N ILE A 16 11.26 -12.31 -9.24
CA ILE A 16 11.83 -13.13 -10.32
C ILE A 16 12.66 -14.26 -9.69
N PRO A 17 12.37 -15.54 -10.00
CA PRO A 17 13.22 -16.65 -9.59
C PRO A 17 14.64 -16.49 -10.15
N ARG A 18 15.64 -16.89 -9.37
CA ARG A 18 17.05 -16.73 -9.76
C ARG A 18 17.36 -17.52 -11.04
N GLU A 19 16.67 -18.62 -11.25
CA GLU A 19 16.75 -19.49 -12.43
C GLU A 19 16.33 -18.73 -13.69
N VAL A 20 15.29 -17.89 -13.60
CA VAL A 20 14.82 -17.06 -14.71
C VAL A 20 15.85 -15.98 -15.04
N VAL A 21 16.45 -15.35 -14.01
CA VAL A 21 17.54 -14.38 -14.22
C VAL A 21 18.74 -15.04 -14.93
N LYS A 22 19.09 -16.28 -14.55
CA LYS A 22 20.14 -17.06 -15.22
C LYS A 22 19.80 -17.38 -16.67
N GLN A 23 18.53 -17.70 -16.98
CA GLN A 23 18.09 -17.92 -18.36
C GLN A 23 18.20 -16.64 -19.20
N TRP A 24 17.82 -15.49 -18.65
CA TRP A 24 17.99 -14.21 -19.33
C TRP A 24 19.46 -13.89 -19.56
N PHE A 25 20.31 -14.19 -18.59
CA PHE A 25 21.75 -14.06 -18.75
C PHE A 25 22.27 -14.98 -19.86
N ALA A 26 21.86 -16.25 -19.89
CA ALA A 26 22.24 -17.17 -20.96
C ALA A 26 21.85 -16.65 -22.35
N ARG A 27 20.65 -16.07 -22.49
CA ARG A 27 20.22 -15.39 -23.73
C ARG A 27 21.06 -14.14 -24.01
N PHE A 28 21.41 -13.35 -22.99
CA PHE A 28 22.32 -12.21 -23.12
C PHE A 28 23.71 -12.67 -23.63
N MET A 29 24.24 -13.78 -23.12
CA MET A 29 25.50 -14.37 -23.59
C MET A 29 25.48 -14.77 -25.08
N THR A 30 24.32 -15.06 -25.67
CA THR A 30 24.26 -15.37 -27.11
C THR A 30 24.63 -14.18 -28.02
N ARG A 31 24.58 -12.95 -27.49
CA ARG A 31 24.81 -11.72 -28.27
C ARG A 31 26.18 -11.10 -28.03
N TYR A 32 26.92 -11.55 -27.03
CA TYR A 32 28.17 -10.94 -26.60
C TYR A 32 29.20 -12.03 -26.33
N ARG A 33 30.49 -11.74 -26.55
CA ARG A 33 31.59 -12.66 -26.26
C ARG A 33 32.53 -12.03 -25.24
N TRP A 34 33.02 -12.83 -24.30
CA TRP A 34 33.98 -12.44 -23.28
C TRP A 34 34.78 -13.65 -22.82
N ASN A 35 35.79 -13.42 -21.98
CA ASN A 35 36.57 -14.50 -21.35
C ASN A 35 35.73 -15.22 -20.30
N SER A 36 35.68 -16.55 -20.34
CA SER A 36 34.90 -17.37 -19.39
C SER A 36 35.31 -17.15 -17.93
N GLN A 37 36.55 -16.72 -17.66
CA GLN A 37 36.99 -16.37 -16.31
C GLN A 37 36.29 -15.12 -15.74
N GLU A 38 35.74 -14.27 -16.60
CA GLU A 38 35.06 -13.03 -16.21
C GLU A 38 33.54 -13.20 -16.09
N GLU A 39 33.01 -14.39 -16.43
CA GLU A 39 31.56 -14.63 -16.52
C GLU A 39 30.83 -14.31 -15.21
N GLY A 40 31.42 -14.66 -14.06
CA GLY A 40 30.84 -14.35 -12.75
C GLY A 40 30.69 -12.84 -12.52
N GLY A 41 31.73 -12.06 -12.80
CA GLY A 41 31.69 -10.59 -12.68
C GLY A 41 30.74 -9.95 -13.68
N ILE A 42 30.63 -10.53 -14.88
CA ILE A 42 29.70 -10.07 -15.91
C ILE A 42 28.25 -10.39 -15.53
N PHE A 43 27.99 -11.54 -14.90
CA PHE A 43 26.69 -11.88 -14.34
C PHE A 43 26.28 -10.90 -13.25
N ASP A 44 27.17 -10.59 -12.31
CA ASP A 44 26.88 -9.64 -11.22
C ASP A 44 26.60 -8.23 -11.74
N CYS A 45 27.34 -7.79 -12.77
CA CYS A 45 27.10 -6.53 -13.46
C CYS A 45 25.74 -6.55 -14.18
N PHE A 46 25.46 -7.60 -14.93
CA PHE A 46 24.18 -7.80 -15.62
C PHE A 46 23.01 -7.75 -14.63
N GLU A 47 23.08 -8.49 -13.53
CA GLU A 47 22.05 -8.51 -12.50
C GLU A 47 21.85 -7.14 -11.87
N SER A 48 22.94 -6.41 -11.57
CA SER A 48 22.87 -5.07 -10.98
C SER A 48 22.19 -4.07 -11.91
N VAL A 49 22.53 -4.09 -13.21
CA VAL A 49 21.88 -3.25 -14.22
C VAL A 49 20.42 -3.65 -14.40
N LEU A 50 20.13 -4.95 -14.44
CA LEU A 50 18.77 -5.48 -14.58
C LEU A 50 17.88 -5.02 -13.42
N LYS A 51 18.37 -5.08 -12.17
CA LYS A 51 17.65 -4.57 -10.98
C LYS A 51 17.21 -3.12 -11.14
N VAL A 52 18.10 -2.27 -11.64
CA VAL A 52 17.81 -0.83 -11.85
C VAL A 52 16.82 -0.64 -13.00
N ARG A 53 17.02 -1.34 -14.11
CA ARG A 53 16.25 -1.16 -15.34
C ARG A 53 14.90 -1.86 -15.34
N PHE A 54 14.69 -2.85 -14.48
CA PHE A 54 13.45 -3.63 -14.45
C PHE A 54 12.20 -2.76 -14.28
N ARG A 55 12.28 -1.75 -13.40
CA ARG A 55 11.18 -0.79 -13.20
C ARG A 55 10.84 -0.04 -14.49
N ASP A 56 11.87 0.42 -15.22
CA ASP A 56 11.70 1.20 -16.44
C ASP A 56 11.08 0.33 -17.55
N ILE A 57 11.52 -0.93 -17.65
CA ILE A 57 10.99 -1.94 -18.58
C ILE A 57 9.49 -2.18 -18.32
N MET A 58 9.12 -2.44 -17.07
CA MET A 58 7.71 -2.63 -16.70
C MET A 58 6.87 -1.36 -16.94
N GLY A 59 7.46 -0.18 -16.72
CA GLY A 59 6.84 1.10 -17.06
C GLY A 59 6.58 1.24 -18.55
N ALA A 60 7.51 0.84 -19.42
CA ALA A 60 7.33 0.84 -20.86
C ALA A 60 6.22 -0.11 -21.34
N PHE A 61 6.11 -1.30 -20.73
CA PHE A 61 5.01 -2.22 -21.01
C PHE A 61 3.66 -1.68 -20.59
N LYS A 62 3.57 -1.06 -19.40
CA LYS A 62 2.34 -0.39 -18.96
C LYS A 62 1.94 0.73 -19.92
N LYS A 63 2.88 1.56 -20.38
CA LYS A 63 2.61 2.60 -21.40
C LYS A 63 2.10 2.01 -22.71
N THR A 64 2.69 0.90 -23.16
CA THR A 64 2.28 0.21 -24.37
C THR A 64 0.85 -0.32 -24.25
N SER A 65 0.55 -1.00 -23.15
CA SER A 65 -0.79 -1.50 -22.81
C SER A 65 -1.82 -0.35 -22.75
N SER A 66 -1.49 0.76 -22.10
CA SER A 66 -2.37 1.95 -22.04
C SER A 66 -2.65 2.53 -23.43
N ARG A 67 -1.65 2.59 -24.30
CA ARG A 67 -1.83 3.05 -25.69
C ARG A 67 -2.77 2.12 -26.46
N MET A 68 -2.63 0.81 -26.30
CA MET A 68 -3.53 -0.18 -26.92
C MET A 68 -4.97 -0.02 -26.41
N ALA A 69 -5.15 0.13 -25.09
CA ALA A 69 -6.46 0.35 -24.50
C ALA A 69 -7.14 1.64 -24.99
N ARG A 70 -6.39 2.74 -25.10
CA ARG A 70 -6.91 4.00 -25.67
C ARG A 70 -7.30 3.87 -27.12
N LYS A 71 -6.51 3.13 -27.93
CA LYS A 71 -6.84 2.84 -29.32
C LYS A 71 -8.15 2.04 -29.44
N ALA A 72 -8.46 1.20 -28.45
CA ALA A 72 -9.71 0.47 -28.36
C ALA A 72 -10.87 1.29 -27.76
N GLY A 73 -10.69 2.59 -27.50
CA GLY A 73 -11.75 3.49 -27.02
C GLY A 73 -11.87 3.58 -25.49
N HIS A 74 -10.97 2.97 -24.72
CA HIS A 74 -11.01 3.07 -23.26
C HIS A 74 -10.38 4.37 -22.75
N THR A 75 -11.06 5.04 -21.82
CA THR A 75 -10.51 6.18 -21.08
C THR A 75 -9.57 5.69 -19.98
N ILE A 76 -8.27 5.91 -20.15
CA ILE A 76 -7.22 5.55 -19.17
C ILE A 76 -6.66 6.82 -18.53
N HIS A 77 -7.05 7.06 -17.27
CA HIS A 77 -6.52 8.16 -16.45
C HIS A 77 -5.12 7.81 -15.90
N GLU A 78 -4.21 8.79 -15.87
CA GLU A 78 -2.81 8.59 -15.45
C GLU A 78 -2.65 8.21 -13.97
N ILE A 79 -3.59 8.65 -13.15
CA ILE A 79 -3.51 8.56 -11.68
C ILE A 79 -4.10 7.24 -11.15
N ASN A 80 -4.88 6.51 -11.96
CA ASN A 80 -5.63 5.35 -11.47
C ASN A 80 -5.12 4.01 -12.00
N ASP A 81 -5.16 3.01 -11.12
CA ASP A 81 -4.85 1.61 -11.37
C ASP A 81 -5.88 0.99 -12.32
N SER A 82 -5.78 1.37 -13.60
CA SER A 82 -6.62 0.87 -14.70
C SER A 82 -6.32 -0.60 -15.04
N TYR A 83 -5.76 -1.36 -14.10
CA TYR A 83 -5.36 -2.77 -14.26
C TYR A 83 -6.51 -3.66 -14.75
N GLN A 84 -7.76 -3.33 -14.42
CA GLN A 84 -8.94 -4.06 -14.93
C GLN A 84 -9.10 -3.97 -16.45
N ILE A 85 -8.70 -2.84 -17.02
CA ILE A 85 -8.73 -2.60 -18.46
C ILE A 85 -7.41 -3.09 -19.06
N LEU A 86 -6.28 -2.68 -18.48
CA LEU A 86 -4.95 -2.98 -19.00
C LEU A 86 -4.63 -4.49 -19.05
N GLN A 87 -5.19 -5.32 -18.16
CA GLN A 87 -5.02 -6.78 -18.20
C GLN A 87 -5.50 -7.42 -19.51
N ASN A 88 -6.36 -6.75 -20.28
CA ASN A 88 -6.85 -7.22 -21.58
C ASN A 88 -5.95 -6.80 -22.75
N PHE A 89 -4.94 -5.97 -22.51
CA PHE A 89 -4.07 -5.41 -23.54
C PHE A 89 -2.62 -5.78 -23.25
N ALA A 90 -2.25 -7.04 -23.50
CA ALA A 90 -0.90 -7.52 -23.27
C ALA A 90 0.06 -6.97 -24.34
N PRO A 91 1.21 -6.39 -23.94
CA PRO A 91 2.24 -5.98 -24.89
C PRO A 91 2.97 -7.21 -25.47
N ARG A 92 3.37 -7.12 -26.74
CA ARG A 92 3.85 -8.25 -27.57
C ARG A 92 5.02 -9.13 -27.05
N PRO A 93 5.92 -8.73 -26.13
CA PRO A 93 6.88 -9.70 -25.59
C PRO A 93 6.31 -10.54 -24.44
N ILE A 94 5.12 -10.23 -23.92
CA ILE A 94 4.53 -10.91 -22.77
C ILE A 94 3.30 -11.70 -23.22
N HIS A 95 3.23 -12.97 -22.85
CA HIS A 95 2.06 -13.81 -23.10
C HIS A 95 0.81 -13.27 -22.39
N GLU A 96 -0.34 -13.34 -23.06
CA GLU A 96 -1.59 -12.73 -22.57
C GLU A 96 -2.04 -13.28 -21.22
N ASP A 97 -1.98 -14.60 -21.03
CA ASP A 97 -2.40 -15.25 -19.77
C ASP A 97 -1.54 -14.82 -18.59
N VAL A 98 -0.25 -14.68 -18.82
CA VAL A 98 0.73 -14.25 -17.82
C VAL A 98 0.46 -12.80 -17.43
N TRP A 99 0.30 -11.92 -18.44
CA TRP A 99 -0.04 -10.52 -18.22
C TRP A 99 -1.35 -10.42 -17.42
N ARG A 100 -2.39 -11.12 -17.86
CA ARG A 100 -3.71 -11.11 -17.24
C ARG A 100 -3.69 -11.56 -15.78
N HIS A 101 -3.04 -12.69 -15.48
CA HIS A 101 -3.03 -13.27 -14.13
C HIS A 101 -2.46 -12.29 -13.09
N GLU A 102 -1.30 -11.70 -13.37
CA GLU A 102 -0.58 -10.83 -12.45
C GLU A 102 -1.28 -9.48 -12.25
N TRP A 103 -1.80 -8.89 -13.33
CA TRP A 103 -2.52 -7.62 -13.23
C TRP A 103 -3.91 -7.79 -12.63
N LYS A 104 -4.56 -8.95 -12.81
CA LYS A 104 -5.81 -9.28 -12.10
C LYS A 104 -5.57 -9.35 -10.59
N LYS A 105 -4.50 -10.02 -10.13
CA LYS A 105 -4.14 -10.08 -8.71
C LYS A 105 -3.86 -8.69 -8.13
N LYS A 106 -3.08 -7.86 -8.82
CA LYS A 106 -2.85 -6.47 -8.40
C LYS A 106 -4.10 -5.61 -8.43
N SER A 107 -4.98 -5.79 -9.41
CA SER A 107 -6.28 -5.12 -9.46
C SER A 107 -7.13 -5.48 -8.24
N LEU A 108 -7.17 -6.75 -7.85
CA LEU A 108 -7.90 -7.22 -6.68
C LEU A 108 -7.29 -6.71 -5.37
N ILE A 109 -5.95 -6.70 -5.25
CA ILE A 109 -5.25 -6.14 -4.09
C ILE A 109 -5.49 -4.62 -4.00
N GLY A 110 -5.33 -3.90 -5.11
CA GLY A 110 -5.60 -2.46 -5.17
C GLY A 110 -7.07 -2.13 -4.89
N LYS A 111 -8.00 -2.95 -5.41
CA LYS A 111 -9.42 -2.86 -5.07
C LYS A 111 -9.62 -3.12 -3.58
N ARG A 112 -9.09 -4.20 -3.00
CA ARG A 112 -9.21 -4.51 -1.56
C ARG A 112 -8.62 -3.40 -0.68
N ASN A 113 -7.46 -2.86 -1.02
CA ASN A 113 -6.83 -1.76 -0.29
C ASN A 113 -7.60 -0.43 -0.41
N ARG A 114 -8.38 -0.24 -1.48
CA ARG A 114 -9.31 0.90 -1.63
C ARG A 114 -10.68 0.64 -0.99
N SER A 115 -11.14 -0.61 -1.06
CA SER A 115 -12.41 -1.12 -0.52
C SER A 115 -12.31 -1.46 0.96
N THR A 116 -11.15 -1.30 1.61
CA THR A 116 -11.05 -1.06 3.05
C THR A 116 -11.62 0.32 3.35
N SER A 117 -12.92 0.45 3.14
CA SER A 117 -13.77 1.48 3.69
C SER A 117 -14.65 0.83 4.76
N VAL A 118 -14.41 1.25 5.99
CA VAL A 118 -15.39 1.49 7.07
C VAL A 118 -16.15 0.36 7.78
N ASP A 119 -16.13 -0.91 7.36
CA ASP A 119 -16.93 -1.93 8.09
C ASP A 119 -16.32 -2.39 9.43
N SER A 120 -15.03 -2.18 9.67
CA SER A 120 -14.36 -2.58 10.93
C SER A 120 -13.94 -1.41 11.82
N GLY A 121 -14.17 -0.17 11.39
CA GLY A 121 -13.62 1.02 12.07
C GLY A 121 -12.09 1.13 11.99
N VAL A 122 -11.43 0.26 11.23
CA VAL A 122 -10.00 0.36 10.94
C VAL A 122 -9.82 1.29 9.74
N THR A 123 -9.53 2.56 10.02
CA THR A 123 -9.00 3.50 9.03
C THR A 123 -7.83 2.87 8.29
N SER A 124 -7.87 2.92 6.94
CA SER A 124 -6.80 2.50 6.04
C SER A 124 -5.40 2.73 6.64
N THR A 125 -4.58 1.68 6.67
CA THR A 125 -3.16 1.70 7.07
C THR A 125 -2.30 2.60 6.19
N TYR A 126 -2.86 3.10 5.09
CA TYR A 126 -2.24 4.07 4.20
C TYR A 126 -2.83 5.45 4.41
N THR A 127 -1.93 6.42 4.58
CA THR A 127 -2.27 7.85 4.54
C THR A 127 -2.75 8.20 3.10
N SER A 128 -3.40 9.34 2.88
CA SER A 128 -3.82 9.75 1.51
C SER A 128 -2.62 9.98 0.58
N SER A 129 -1.45 10.20 1.17
CA SER A 129 -0.13 10.02 0.57
C SER A 129 0.29 8.56 0.75
N ASN A 130 0.99 7.94 -0.21
CA ASN A 130 1.41 6.52 -0.17
C ASN A 130 2.44 6.16 0.95
N ILE A 131 2.36 6.80 2.12
CA ILE A 131 3.19 6.60 3.32
C ILE A 131 2.40 5.76 4.31
N GLU A 132 3.04 4.72 4.81
CA GLU A 132 2.49 3.84 5.84
C GLU A 132 2.29 4.61 7.15
N VAL A 133 1.20 4.32 7.88
CA VAL A 133 0.92 4.91 9.21
C VAL A 133 2.11 4.73 10.18
N SER A 134 2.83 3.60 10.07
CA SER A 134 4.02 3.29 10.89
C SER A 134 5.19 4.24 10.60
N GLU A 135 5.37 4.63 9.35
CA GLU A 135 6.43 5.54 8.91
C GLU A 135 6.12 6.98 9.32
N THR A 136 4.86 7.40 9.20
CA THR A 136 4.39 8.69 9.72
C THR A 136 4.63 8.79 11.23
N ARG A 137 4.30 7.73 11.99
CA ARG A 137 4.54 7.68 13.44
C ARG A 137 6.03 7.79 13.77
N LYS A 138 6.92 7.10 13.04
CA LYS A 138 8.38 7.21 13.22
C LYS A 138 8.89 8.62 12.97
N GLN A 139 8.39 9.30 11.93
CA GLN A 139 8.78 10.68 11.62
C GLN A 139 8.32 11.65 12.71
N MET A 140 7.08 11.51 13.19
CA MET A 140 6.56 12.36 14.27
C MET A 140 7.31 12.16 15.58
N LYS A 141 7.66 10.91 15.92
CA LYS A 141 8.49 10.61 17.10
C LYS A 141 9.86 11.31 17.03
N LYS A 142 10.50 11.34 15.85
CA LYS A 142 11.78 12.04 15.66
C LYS A 142 11.67 13.57 15.80
N LEU A 143 10.52 14.15 15.45
CA LEU A 143 10.32 15.61 15.46
C LEU A 143 9.83 16.15 16.80
N THR A 144 9.09 15.35 17.57
CA THR A 144 8.40 15.81 18.79
C THR A 144 8.96 15.17 20.07
N ASP A 145 9.86 14.19 19.94
CA ASP A 145 10.39 13.31 20.99
C ASP A 145 9.31 12.62 21.86
N LYS A 146 8.06 12.71 21.43
CA LYS A 146 6.88 12.11 22.06
C LYS A 146 6.41 10.94 21.21
N ASN A 147 5.83 9.94 21.86
CA ASN A 147 5.22 8.82 21.14
C ASN A 147 3.85 9.30 20.59
N PRO A 148 3.67 9.44 19.27
CA PRO A 148 2.46 10.03 18.71
C PRO A 148 1.28 9.08 18.90
N ASP A 149 0.19 9.59 19.47
CA ASP A 149 -1.05 8.83 19.56
C ASP A 149 -1.66 8.65 18.16
N TRP A 150 -2.58 7.68 18.04
CA TRP A 150 -3.33 7.48 16.81
C TRP A 150 -4.02 8.76 16.33
N VAL A 151 -4.56 9.58 17.24
CA VAL A 151 -5.22 10.84 16.87
C VAL A 151 -4.23 11.77 16.18
N ASP A 152 -3.02 11.93 16.72
CA ASP A 152 -1.99 12.79 16.14
C ASP A 152 -1.57 12.34 14.74
N VAL A 153 -1.41 11.03 14.56
CA VAL A 153 -1.08 10.44 13.25
C VAL A 153 -2.24 10.63 12.27
N PHE A 154 -3.48 10.50 12.74
CA PHE A 154 -4.67 10.73 11.92
C PHE A 154 -4.76 12.20 11.48
N MET A 155 -4.59 13.16 12.40
CA MET A 155 -4.64 14.59 12.11
C MET A 155 -3.53 15.02 11.15
N LYS A 156 -2.30 14.54 11.36
CA LYS A 156 -1.16 14.82 10.47
C LYS A 156 -1.41 14.41 9.02
N THR A 157 -2.25 13.40 8.82
CA THR A 157 -2.42 12.75 7.51
C THR A 157 -3.69 13.18 6.81
N ARG A 158 -4.72 13.58 7.56
CA ARG A 158 -6.05 13.85 7.02
C ARG A 158 -6.50 15.31 7.09
N LEU A 159 -5.80 16.19 7.81
CA LEU A 159 -6.08 17.63 7.80
C LEU A 159 -5.45 18.34 6.59
N THR A 160 -5.99 19.49 6.21
CA THR A 160 -5.33 20.40 5.24
C THR A 160 -4.02 20.94 5.84
N THR A 161 -3.10 21.45 5.00
CA THR A 161 -1.81 21.98 5.49
C THR A 161 -2.00 23.05 6.57
N GLU A 162 -2.94 23.97 6.36
CA GLU A 162 -3.30 25.02 7.33
C GLU A 162 -3.86 24.44 8.63
N SER A 163 -4.77 23.47 8.52
CA SER A 163 -5.38 22.85 9.71
C SER A 163 -4.40 21.97 10.47
N LYS A 164 -3.41 21.34 9.82
CA LYS A 164 -2.31 20.66 10.50
C LYS A 164 -1.52 21.64 11.37
N ALA A 165 -1.18 22.81 10.82
CA ALA A 165 -0.43 23.82 11.57
C ALA A 165 -1.22 24.29 12.80
N LYS A 166 -2.53 24.55 12.65
CA LYS A 166 -3.41 24.88 13.78
C LYS A 166 -3.41 23.81 14.86
N TYR A 167 -3.72 22.56 14.49
CA TYR A 167 -3.79 21.44 15.43
C TYR A 167 -2.48 21.25 16.21
N PHE A 168 -1.33 21.27 15.53
CA PHE A 168 -0.03 21.08 16.20
C PHE A 168 0.48 22.31 16.95
N ASN A 169 -0.11 23.50 16.72
CA ASN A 169 0.13 24.69 17.53
C ASN A 169 -0.82 24.79 18.75
N GLY A 170 -1.72 23.82 18.92
CA GLY A 170 -2.69 23.78 20.04
C GLY A 170 -4.03 24.46 19.75
N ASP A 171 -4.29 24.87 18.51
CA ASP A 171 -5.59 25.41 18.08
C ASP A 171 -6.45 24.29 17.45
N GLY A 172 -7.54 23.95 18.13
CA GLY A 172 -8.43 22.85 17.77
C GLY A 172 -9.70 23.26 17.04
N GLU A 173 -9.97 24.56 16.87
CA GLU A 173 -11.24 25.01 16.30
C GLU A 173 -11.20 25.14 14.78
N GLY A 174 -12.31 24.77 14.13
CA GLY A 174 -12.48 24.95 12.68
C GLY A 174 -11.52 24.13 11.81
N LEU A 175 -11.03 22.99 12.30
CA LEU A 175 -10.13 22.11 11.55
C LEU A 175 -10.79 21.55 10.29
N GLN A 176 -10.15 21.79 9.14
CA GLN A 176 -10.59 21.30 7.84
C GLN A 176 -9.85 20.02 7.45
N TYR A 177 -10.61 19.03 7.01
CA TYR A 177 -10.13 17.76 6.51
C TYR A 177 -9.92 17.80 5.00
N ILE A 178 -8.95 17.03 4.50
CA ILE A 178 -8.67 16.89 3.06
C ILE A 178 -9.89 16.32 2.33
N THR A 179 -10.68 15.46 2.99
CA THR A 179 -11.93 14.91 2.44
C THR A 179 -13.01 14.85 3.52
N SER A 180 -14.27 14.99 3.10
CA SER A 180 -15.45 14.80 3.97
C SER A 180 -15.50 13.39 4.57
N THR A 181 -15.07 12.38 3.82
CA THR A 181 -14.97 10.99 4.30
C THR A 181 -13.98 10.85 5.45
N ALA A 182 -12.87 11.60 5.43
CA ALA A 182 -11.90 11.56 6.54
C ALA A 182 -12.49 12.16 7.82
N GLN A 183 -13.26 13.25 7.71
CA GLN A 183 -13.98 13.83 8.83
C GLN A 183 -15.00 12.84 9.42
N GLN A 184 -15.80 12.19 8.57
CA GLN A 184 -16.77 11.19 9.01
C GLN A 184 -16.10 10.00 9.71
N ALA A 185 -14.98 9.50 9.17
CA ALA A 185 -14.22 8.41 9.77
C ALA A 185 -13.68 8.77 11.16
N TYR A 186 -13.25 10.02 11.37
CA TYR A 186 -12.82 10.51 12.67
C TYR A 186 -13.96 10.50 13.69
N VAL A 187 -15.11 11.07 13.32
CA VAL A 187 -16.30 11.16 14.18
C VAL A 187 -16.82 9.77 14.56
N LEU A 188 -16.91 8.85 13.59
CA LEU A 188 -17.34 7.47 13.85
C LEU A 188 -16.42 6.76 14.84
N ARG A 189 -15.11 7.01 14.75
CA ARG A 189 -14.15 6.38 15.65
C ARG A 189 -14.20 6.95 17.06
N LEU A 190 -14.37 8.27 17.20
CA LEU A 190 -14.60 8.88 18.51
C LEU A 190 -15.86 8.31 19.17
N ARG A 191 -16.95 8.18 18.40
CA ARG A 191 -18.19 7.57 18.86
C ARG A 191 -17.98 6.13 19.34
N LYS A 192 -17.29 5.31 18.56
CA LYS A 192 -16.97 3.91 18.93
C LYS A 192 -16.11 3.83 20.20
N ASN A 193 -15.14 4.74 20.36
CA ASN A 193 -14.34 4.80 21.59
C ASN A 193 -15.19 5.15 22.82
N LEU A 194 -16.14 6.10 22.68
CA LEU A 194 -17.06 6.45 23.76
C LEU A 194 -17.99 5.28 24.12
N GLU A 195 -18.53 4.59 23.12
CA GLU A 195 -19.35 3.39 23.31
C GLU A 195 -18.57 2.29 24.04
N ASN A 196 -17.31 2.05 23.67
CA ASN A 196 -16.45 1.09 24.35
C ASN A 196 -16.17 1.47 25.82
N ILE A 197 -15.88 2.75 26.09
CA ILE A 197 -15.66 3.25 27.46
C ILE A 197 -16.93 3.05 28.29
N GLN A 198 -18.10 3.33 27.72
CA GLN A 198 -19.39 3.14 28.40
C GLN A 198 -19.61 1.67 28.77
N ILE A 199 -19.31 0.75 27.86
CA ILE A 199 -19.42 -0.70 28.07
C ILE A 199 -18.45 -1.14 29.19
N GLU A 200 -17.20 -0.68 29.16
CA GLU A 200 -16.22 -1.02 30.21
C GLU A 200 -16.64 -0.48 31.58
N MET A 201 -17.21 0.73 31.63
CA MET A 201 -17.74 1.31 32.86
C MET A 201 -18.89 0.49 33.42
N GLN A 202 -19.82 0.07 32.55
CA GLN A 202 -20.95 -0.75 32.95
C GLN A 202 -20.49 -2.12 33.48
N ALA A 203 -19.56 -2.77 32.79
CA ALA A 203 -19.01 -4.05 33.22
C ALA A 203 -18.31 -3.96 34.60
N LYS A 204 -17.61 -2.86 34.88
CA LYS A 204 -17.00 -2.62 36.20
C LYS A 204 -18.05 -2.42 37.28
N LEU A 205 -19.13 -1.70 36.98
CA LEU A 205 -20.22 -1.49 37.93
C LEU A 205 -20.94 -2.80 38.26
N ASP A 206 -21.23 -3.61 37.24
CA ASP A 206 -21.87 -4.91 37.40
C ASP A 206 -21.01 -5.87 38.24
N LEU A 207 -19.68 -5.82 38.07
CA LEU A 207 -18.75 -6.59 38.89
C LEU A 207 -18.77 -6.15 40.36
N GLN A 208 -18.76 -4.85 40.63
CA GLN A 208 -18.82 -4.31 41.99
C GLN A 208 -20.13 -4.64 42.71
N LEU A 209 -21.25 -4.64 41.98
CA LEU A 209 -22.55 -5.04 42.53
C LEU A 209 -22.55 -6.52 42.89
N LYS A 210 -21.98 -7.37 42.02
CA LYS A 210 -21.89 -8.81 42.26
C LYS A 210 -20.96 -9.17 43.42
N GLU A 211 -19.84 -8.45 43.58
CA GLU A 211 -18.94 -8.61 44.73
C GLU A 211 -19.64 -8.22 46.05
N ARG A 212 -20.46 -7.17 46.05
CA ARG A 212 -21.25 -6.77 47.23
C ARG A 212 -22.38 -7.73 47.57
N GLU A 213 -23.02 -8.34 46.59
CA GLU A 213 -24.04 -9.37 46.81
C GLU A 213 -23.43 -10.61 47.49
N VAL A 214 -22.24 -11.03 47.07
CA VAL A 214 -21.51 -12.15 47.68
C VAL A 214 -21.07 -11.84 49.11
N GLU A 215 -20.57 -10.63 49.39
CA GLU A 215 -20.23 -10.21 50.76
C GLU A 215 -21.46 -10.16 51.69
N MET A 216 -22.65 -9.83 51.17
CA MET A 216 -23.89 -9.85 51.95
C MET A 216 -24.38 -11.26 52.28
N ASP A 217 -24.21 -12.21 51.35
CA ASP A 217 -24.60 -13.61 51.54
C ASP A 217 -23.66 -14.36 52.51
N GLU A 218 -22.43 -13.90 52.71
CA GLU A 218 -21.49 -14.47 53.71
C GLU A 218 -21.73 -13.97 55.15
N ILE A 219 -22.60 -12.96 55.36
CA ILE A 219 -22.88 -12.35 56.67
C ILE A 219 -24.18 -12.88 57.31
N ILE A 220 -24.94 -13.74 56.61
CA ILE A 220 -26.16 -14.42 57.11
C ILE A 220 -25.86 -15.86 57.51
#